data_AF-A0A7V4Q7H8-F1
#
_entry.id   AF-A0A7V4Q7H8-F1
#
_cell.length_a   1.000
_cell.length_b   1.000
_cell.length_c   1.000
_cell.angle_alpha   90.00
_cell.angle_beta   90.00
_cell.angle_gamma   90.00
#
_symmetry.space_group_name_H-M   'P 1'
#
loop_
_entity.id
_entity.type
_entity.pdbx_description
1 polymer ?
#
loop_
_entity_poly.entity_id
_entity_poly.type
_entity_poly.pdbx_seq_one_letter_code
_entity_poly.pdbx_strand_id
1 'polypeptide(L)'
;MSLKMNPSLQGQVLDVVKGSVATATLFLAFIFLPVFGMIPGLFATAPALFFTLKSGRKTGLLVVLATSVLLAAVADPPTALIYLLQAGVMSMALAEFLLRLKGGARSVVYSVAINLLLLLVAALLYGYYTGAD
;
A
#
# COMPACT_ATOMS: atom_id res chain seq x y z
N MET A 1 8.69 -22.95 12.76
CA MET A 1 7.86 -23.01 13.98
C MET A 1 7.46 -21.58 14.32
N SER A 2 6.27 -21.13 13.90
CA SER A 2 5.82 -19.74 14.09
C SER A 2 5.12 -19.66 15.45
N LEU A 3 5.71 -18.94 16.39
CA LEU A 3 5.02 -18.51 17.60
C LEU A 3 3.87 -17.59 17.15
N LYS A 4 2.68 -18.15 17.02
CA LYS A 4 1.42 -17.38 16.97
C LYS A 4 1.25 -16.71 18.34
N MET A 5 2.00 -15.64 18.60
CA MET A 5 1.53 -14.64 19.54
C MET A 5 0.31 -14.02 18.88
N ASN A 6 -0.88 -14.45 19.30
CA ASN A 6 -2.11 -13.79 18.87
C ASN A 6 -2.02 -12.37 19.48
N PRO A 7 -1.77 -11.32 18.68
CA PRO A 7 -1.60 -10.00 19.26
C PRO A 7 -2.92 -9.63 19.93
N SER A 8 -2.85 -9.10 21.15
CA SER A 8 -4.02 -8.58 21.84
C SER A 8 -4.72 -7.57 20.91
N LEU A 9 -6.04 -7.43 21.05
CA LEU A 9 -6.81 -6.51 20.20
C LEU A 9 -6.23 -5.08 20.24
N GLN A 10 -5.77 -4.65 21.41
CA GLN A 10 -5.06 -3.39 21.61
C GLN A 10 -3.74 -3.31 20.81
N GLY A 11 -2.98 -4.40 20.73
CA GLY A 11 -1.76 -4.48 19.92
C GLY A 11 -2.03 -4.36 18.42
N GLN A 12 -3.10 -4.97 17.93
CA GLN A 12 -3.51 -4.84 16.52
C GLN A 12 -3.93 -3.41 16.18
N VAL A 13 -4.71 -2.75 17.04
CA VAL A 13 -5.11 -1.35 16.84
C VAL A 13 -3.89 -0.44 16.76
N LEU A 14 -2.93 -0.61 17.68
CA LEU A 14 -1.71 0.18 17.68
C LEU A 14 -0.86 -0.04 16.42
N ASP A 15 -0.79 -1.28 15.95
CA ASP A 15 -0.09 -1.63 14.70
C ASP A 15 -0.76 -0.99 13.48
N VAL A 16 -2.10 -0.95 13.43
CA VAL A 16 -2.84 -0.24 12.37
C VAL A 16 -2.51 1.24 12.39
N VAL A 17 -2.60 1.89 13.55
CA VAL A 17 -2.32 3.34 13.68
C VAL A 17 -0.89 3.65 13.23
N LYS A 18 0.10 2.90 13.71
CA LYS A 18 1.51 3.10 13.34
C LYS A 18 1.73 2.88 11.84
N GLY A 19 1.16 1.81 11.28
CA GLY A 19 1.25 1.50 9.86
C GLY A 19 0.67 2.62 9.01
N SER A 20 -0.53 3.08 9.35
CA SER A 20 -1.23 4.10 8.57
C SER A 20 -0.54 5.45 8.62
N VAL A 21 -0.10 5.89 9.81
CA VAL A 21 0.63 7.16 9.94
C VAL A 21 1.97 7.12 9.21
N ALA A 22 2.71 6.00 9.30
CA ALA A 22 3.98 5.85 8.60
C ALA A 22 3.78 5.84 7.08
N THR A 23 2.83 5.05 6.56
CA THR A 23 2.53 4.98 5.12
C THR A 23 2.05 6.33 4.61
N ALA A 24 1.11 6.99 5.31
CA ALA A 24 0.61 8.30 4.90
C ALA A 24 1.72 9.34 4.86
N THR A 25 2.57 9.41 5.89
CA THR A 25 3.69 10.36 5.94
C THR A 25 4.65 10.16 4.76
N LEU A 26 5.02 8.91 4.46
CA LEU A 26 5.90 8.59 3.34
C LEU A 26 5.26 8.97 1.99
N PHE A 27 3.95 8.73 1.84
CA PHE A 27 3.23 9.05 0.61
C PHE A 27 3.00 10.56 0.44
N LEU A 28 2.69 11.28 1.52
CA LEU A 28 2.58 12.74 1.49
C LEU A 28 3.94 13.40 1.22
N ALA A 29 5.02 12.85 1.76
CA ALA A 29 6.38 13.30 1.42
C ALA A 29 6.63 13.18 -0.08
N PHE A 30 6.23 12.07 -0.71
CA PHE A 30 6.32 11.90 -2.17
C PHE A 30 5.56 12.97 -2.95
N ILE A 31 4.35 13.34 -2.52
CA ILE A 31 3.51 14.31 -3.22
C ILE A 31 4.04 15.74 -3.05
N PHE A 32 4.37 16.14 -1.82
CA PHE A 32 4.66 17.54 -1.51
C PHE A 32 6.14 17.90 -1.65
N LEU A 33 7.04 16.93 -1.73
CA LEU A 33 8.48 17.15 -1.88
C LEU A 33 8.96 16.55 -3.22
N PRO A 34 8.81 17.25 -4.35
CA PRO A 34 9.01 16.67 -5.69
C PRO A 34 10.40 16.06 -5.95
N VAL A 35 11.45 16.54 -5.29
CA VAL A 35 12.81 15.97 -5.43
C VAL A 35 13.13 14.99 -4.29
N PHE A 36 12.92 15.41 -3.04
CA PHE A 36 13.32 14.64 -1.87
C PHE A 36 12.31 13.55 -1.48
N GLY A 37 11.07 13.67 -1.91
CA GLY A 37 9.95 12.79 -1.62
C GLY A 37 9.93 11.52 -2.45
N MET A 38 10.64 11.47 -3.58
CA MET A 38 10.73 10.26 -4.41
C MET A 38 11.27 9.06 -3.61
N ILE A 39 12.35 9.25 -2.83
CA ILE A 39 12.96 8.17 -2.05
C ILE A 39 12.00 7.67 -0.95
N PRO A 40 11.44 8.51 -0.06
CA PRO A 40 10.39 8.12 0.88
C PRO A 40 9.20 7.43 0.21
N GLY A 41 8.77 7.92 -0.96
CA GLY A 41 7.66 7.39 -1.74
C GLY A 41 7.85 5.93 -2.15
N LEU A 42 9.06 5.54 -2.52
CA LEU A 42 9.40 4.13 -2.82
C LEU A 42 9.09 3.20 -1.63
N PHE A 43 9.27 3.72 -0.41
CA PHE A 43 9.03 2.97 0.82
C PHE A 43 7.60 3.12 1.35
N ALA A 44 6.70 3.87 0.70
CA ALA A 44 5.32 4.01 1.15
C ALA A 44 4.60 2.64 1.24
N THR A 45 4.98 1.67 0.41
CA THR A 45 4.46 0.29 0.44
C THR A 45 4.92 -0.51 1.66
N ALA A 46 6.05 -0.13 2.28
CA ALA A 46 6.75 -0.95 3.26
C ALA A 46 6.03 -1.08 4.60
N PRO A 47 5.44 -0.02 5.22
CA PRO A 47 4.77 -0.18 6.51
C PRO A 47 3.54 -1.08 6.43
N ALA A 48 2.68 -0.91 5.40
CA ALA A 48 1.52 -1.77 5.17
C ALA A 48 1.94 -3.23 4.94
N LEU A 49 2.97 -3.46 4.12
CA LEU A 49 3.57 -4.79 3.95
C LEU A 49 4.08 -5.38 5.28
N PHE A 50 4.84 -4.60 6.04
CA PHE A 50 5.42 -5.02 7.31
C PHE A 50 4.34 -5.45 8.31
N PHE A 51 3.30 -4.63 8.50
CA PHE A 51 2.20 -4.98 9.42
C PHE A 51 1.31 -6.12 8.89
N THR A 52 1.27 -6.34 7.57
CA THR A 52 0.65 -7.53 6.99
C THR A 52 1.40 -8.81 7.39
N LEU A 53 2.74 -8.79 7.28
CA LEU A 53 3.59 -9.93 7.60
C LEU A 53 3.71 -10.16 9.11
N LYS A 54 3.77 -9.09 9.91
CA LYS A 54 3.89 -9.12 11.37
C LYS A 54 2.59 -9.53 12.05
N SER A 55 1.48 -8.91 11.68
CA SER A 55 0.22 -8.94 12.44
C SER A 55 -0.95 -9.50 11.63
N GLY A 56 -0.67 -10.03 10.44
CA GLY A 56 -1.61 -10.75 9.59
C GLY A 56 -2.32 -9.90 8.54
N ARG A 57 -2.99 -10.60 7.61
CA ARG A 57 -3.66 -10.02 6.42
C ARG A 57 -4.69 -8.95 6.76
N LYS A 58 -5.47 -9.16 7.82
CA LYS A 58 -6.50 -8.21 8.25
C LYS A 58 -5.88 -6.88 8.69
N THR A 59 -4.79 -6.93 9.46
CA THR A 59 -4.08 -5.75 9.94
C THR A 59 -3.50 -4.95 8.76
N GLY A 60 -2.88 -5.65 7.80
CA GLY A 60 -2.41 -5.06 6.56
C GLY A 60 -3.50 -4.32 5.77
N LEU A 61 -4.64 -4.99 5.56
CA LEU A 61 -5.78 -4.39 4.87
C LEU A 61 -6.30 -3.15 5.62
N LEU A 62 -6.41 -3.21 6.94
CA LEU A 62 -6.82 -2.07 7.76
C LEU A 62 -5.83 -0.90 7.66
N VAL A 63 -4.53 -1.18 7.61
CA VAL A 63 -3.51 -0.12 7.39
C VAL A 63 -3.75 0.58 6.06
N VAL A 64 -3.98 -0.17 4.99
CA VAL A 64 -4.24 0.40 3.65
C VAL A 64 -5.52 1.23 3.67
N LEU A 65 -6.63 0.69 4.17
CA LEU A 65 -7.92 1.40 4.21
C LEU A 65 -7.85 2.67 5.07
N ALA A 66 -7.27 2.59 6.27
CA ALA A 66 -7.13 3.74 7.14
C ALA A 66 -6.19 4.79 6.54
N THR A 67 -5.14 4.38 5.81
CA THR A 67 -4.30 5.32 5.06
C THR A 67 -5.07 6.01 3.94
N SER A 68 -5.87 5.27 3.17
CA SER A 68 -6.70 5.85 2.11
C SER A 68 -7.67 6.90 2.64
N VAL A 69 -8.35 6.60 3.75
CA VAL A 69 -9.25 7.56 4.41
C VAL A 69 -8.48 8.79 4.88
N LEU A 70 -7.30 8.61 5.48
CA LEU A 70 -6.49 9.71 5.97
C LEU A 70 -5.97 10.58 4.81
N LEU A 71 -5.51 9.99 3.72
CA LEU A 71 -5.07 10.72 2.53
C LEU A 71 -6.22 11.48 1.86
N ALA A 72 -7.41 10.89 1.78
CA ALA A 72 -8.60 11.56 1.23
C ALA A 72 -9.01 12.76 2.09
N ALA A 73 -8.81 12.68 3.41
CA ALA A 73 -9.13 13.75 4.34
C ALA A 73 -8.07 14.87 4.40
N VAL A 74 -6.79 14.53 4.23
CA VAL A 74 -5.67 15.48 4.42
C VAL A 74 -5.22 16.13 3.10
N ALA A 75 -5.20 15.38 2.00
CA ALA A 75 -4.78 15.88 0.70
C ALA A 75 -6.00 16.11 -0.18
N ASP A 76 -6.50 15.06 -0.84
CA ASP A 76 -7.64 15.09 -1.74
C ASP A 76 -8.04 13.66 -2.16
N PRO A 77 -9.29 13.44 -2.64
CA PRO A 77 -9.72 12.11 -3.10
C PRO A 77 -8.87 11.51 -4.24
N PRO A 78 -8.46 12.26 -5.27
CA PRO A 78 -7.51 11.76 -6.28
C PRO A 78 -6.20 11.23 -5.70
N THR A 79 -5.61 11.92 -4.73
CA THR A 79 -4.40 11.47 -4.02
C THR A 79 -4.60 10.12 -3.36
N ALA A 80 -5.74 9.90 -2.70
CA ALA A 80 -6.08 8.61 -2.10
C ALA A 80 -6.24 7.51 -3.16
N LEU A 81 -6.78 7.85 -4.34
CA LEU A 81 -6.92 6.93 -5.46
C LEU A 81 -5.54 6.51 -6.00
N ILE A 82 -4.63 7.47 -6.22
CA ILE A 82 -3.26 7.18 -6.68
C ILE A 82 -2.54 6.29 -5.66
N TYR A 83 -2.68 6.59 -4.37
CA TYR A 83 -2.16 5.73 -3.30
C TYR A 83 -2.70 4.30 -3.41
N LEU A 84 -4.02 4.13 -3.53
CA LEU A 84 -4.64 2.81 -3.60
C LEU A 84 -4.15 2.02 -4.80
N LEU A 85 -4.15 2.64 -5.99
CA LEU A 85 -3.76 2.00 -7.24
C LEU A 85 -2.30 1.59 -7.23
N GLN A 86 -1.41 2.42 -6.66
CA GLN A 86 0.02 2.17 -6.67
C GLN A 86 0.50 1.46 -5.40
N ALA A 87 0.55 2.17 -4.28
CA ALA A 87 1.18 1.69 -3.06
C ALA A 87 0.30 0.68 -2.31
N GLY A 88 -1.01 0.89 -2.28
CA GLY A 88 -1.98 0.01 -1.63
C GLY A 88 -1.96 -1.39 -2.24
N VAL A 89 -2.23 -1.50 -3.55
CA VAL A 89 -2.21 -2.77 -4.29
C VAL A 89 -0.85 -3.46 -4.16
N MET A 90 0.25 -2.73 -4.35
CA MET A 90 1.59 -3.31 -4.30
C MET A 90 1.94 -3.87 -2.91
N SER A 91 1.58 -3.16 -1.83
CA SER A 91 1.84 -3.63 -0.47
C SER A 91 1.10 -4.94 -0.16
N MET A 92 -0.14 -5.08 -0.61
CA MET A 92 -0.97 -6.27 -0.40
C MET A 92 -0.55 -7.44 -1.29
N ALA A 93 -0.29 -7.19 -2.58
CA ALA A 93 0.15 -8.22 -3.52
C ALA A 93 1.50 -8.80 -3.10
N LEU A 94 2.44 -7.94 -2.70
CA LEU A 94 3.76 -8.36 -2.26
C LEU A 94 3.69 -9.18 -0.97
N ALA A 95 2.86 -8.76 -0.01
CA ALA A 95 2.63 -9.52 1.19
C ALA A 95 2.08 -10.92 0.90
N GLU A 96 1.09 -11.02 -0.01
CA GLU A 96 0.47 -12.29 -0.36
C GLU A 96 1.47 -13.26 -1.00
N PHE A 97 2.34 -12.79 -1.91
CA PHE A 97 3.34 -13.65 -2.54
C PHE A 97 4.45 -14.07 -1.58
N LEU A 98 4.89 -13.18 -0.69
CA LEU A 98 5.86 -13.52 0.36
C LEU A 98 5.29 -14.52 1.37
N LEU A 99 4.02 -14.37 1.78
CA LEU A 99 3.34 -15.33 2.65
C LEU A 99 3.17 -16.71 1.98
N ARG A 100 3.11 -16.76 0.65
CA ARG A 100 3.07 -18.01 -0.13
C ARG A 100 4.47 -18.60 -0.41
N LEU A 101 5.52 -18.08 0.24
CA LEU A 101 6.90 -18.55 0.09
C LEU A 101 7.43 -18.51 -1.35
N LYS A 102 6.89 -17.64 -2.20
CA LYS A 102 7.54 -17.33 -3.47
C LYS A 102 8.82 -16.55 -3.15
N GLY A 103 9.95 -16.99 -3.67
CA GLY A 103 11.24 -16.32 -3.43
C GLY A 103 11.15 -14.80 -3.66
N GLY A 104 11.88 -14.01 -2.88
CA GLY A 104 11.71 -12.55 -2.81
C GLY A 104 11.67 -11.87 -4.18
N ALA A 105 12.59 -12.23 -5.09
CA ALA A 105 12.63 -11.71 -6.45
C ALA A 105 11.33 -11.98 -7.25
N ARG A 106 10.78 -13.21 -7.18
CA ARG A 106 9.53 -13.57 -7.88
C ARG A 106 8.34 -12.81 -7.30
N SER A 107 8.30 -12.63 -5.98
CA SER A 107 7.23 -11.89 -5.30
C SER A 107 7.20 -10.43 -5.73
N VAL A 108 8.37 -9.79 -5.86
CA VAL A 108 8.47 -8.42 -6.40
C VAL A 108 8.01 -8.36 -7.84
N VAL A 109 8.52 -9.23 -8.73
CA VAL A 109 8.15 -9.24 -10.15
C VAL A 109 6.63 -9.39 -10.33
N TYR A 110 6.00 -10.34 -9.64
CA TYR A 110 4.55 -10.51 -9.75
C TYR A 110 3.75 -9.34 -9.18
N SER A 111 4.20 -8.72 -8.09
CA SER A 111 3.51 -7.56 -7.51
C SER A 111 3.59 -6.34 -8.41
N VAL A 112 4.76 -6.11 -9.03
CA VAL A 112 4.96 -5.06 -10.03
C VAL A 112 4.10 -5.32 -11.27
N ALA A 113 4.08 -6.55 -11.78
CA ALA A 113 3.26 -6.90 -12.94
C ALA A 113 1.76 -6.67 -12.69
N ILE A 114 1.24 -7.05 -11.51
CA ILE A 114 -0.15 -6.82 -11.14
C ILE A 114 -0.46 -5.33 -11.06
N ASN A 115 0.40 -4.55 -10.38
CA ASN A 115 0.21 -3.12 -10.24
C ASN A 115 0.22 -2.42 -11.62
N LEU A 116 1.19 -2.75 -12.47
CA LEU A 116 1.29 -2.20 -13.82
C LEU A 116 0.06 -2.52 -14.67
N LEU A 117 -0.42 -3.77 -14.63
CA LEU A 117 -1.65 -4.16 -15.34
C LEU A 117 -2.86 -3.39 -14.81
N LEU A 118 -2.96 -3.20 -13.50
CA LEU A 118 -4.05 -2.46 -12.88
C LEU A 118 -4.04 -0.97 -13.26
N LEU A 119 -2.84 -0.35 -13.31
CA LEU A 119 -2.67 1.02 -13.79
C LEU A 119 -3.04 1.17 -15.27
N LEU A 120 -2.64 0.21 -16.12
CA LEU A 120 -3.02 0.22 -17.54
C LEU A 120 -4.54 0.11 -17.72
N VAL A 121 -5.19 -0.78 -16.97
CA VAL A 121 -6.66 -0.91 -17.01
C VAL A 121 -7.33 0.38 -16.54
N ALA A 122 -6.85 0.98 -15.45
CA ALA A 122 -7.38 2.26 -14.95
C ALA A 122 -7.21 3.39 -15.98
N ALA A 123 -6.05 3.47 -16.64
CA ALA A 123 -5.77 4.45 -17.67
C ALA A 123 -6.67 4.26 -18.90
N LEU A 124 -6.86 3.02 -19.36
CA LEU A 124 -7.77 2.70 -20.48
C LEU A 124 -9.21 3.08 -20.17
N LEU A 125 -9.68 2.77 -18.96
CA LEU A 125 -11.02 3.16 -18.52
C LEU A 125 -11.16 4.69 -18.47
N TYR A 126 -10.18 5.39 -17.91
CA TYR A 126 -10.19 6.85 -17.87
C TYR A 126 -10.22 7.47 -19.27
N GLY A 127 -9.38 6.99 -20.19
CA GLY A 127 -9.37 7.44 -21.59
C GLY A 127 -10.72 7.22 -22.27
N TYR A 128 -11.29 6.02 -22.11
CA TYR A 128 -12.62 5.70 -22.64
C TYR A 128 -13.73 6.61 -22.10
N TYR A 129 -13.75 6.89 -20.79
CA TYR A 129 -14.77 7.75 -20.17
C TYR A 129 -14.60 9.24 -20.50
N THR A 130 -13.37 9.70 -20.68
CA THR A 130 -13.09 11.12 -20.95
C THR A 130 -13.05 11.47 -22.43
N GLY A 131 -13.06 10.47 -23.31
CA GLY A 131 -12.86 10.66 -24.75
C GLY A 131 -11.46 11.18 -25.07
N ALA A 132 -10.50 10.97 -24.16
CA ALA A 132 -9.10 11.23 -24.42
C ALA A 132 -8.58 10.06 -25.27
N ASP A 133 -8.29 10.36 -26.54
CA ASP A 133 -7.74 9.44 -27.54
C ASP A 133 -6.45 8.74 -27.07
#